data_AF-F4Q253-F1
#
_entry.id   AF-F4Q253-F1
#
_cell.length_a   1.000
_cell.length_b   1.000
_cell.length_c   1.000
_cell.angle_alpha   90.00
_cell.angle_beta   90.00
_cell.angle_gamma   90.00
#
_symmetry.space_group_name_H-M   'P 1'
#
loop_
_entity.id
_entity.type
_entity.pdbx_description
1 polymer ?
#
loop_
_entity_poly.entity_id
_entity_poly.type
_entity_poly.pdbx_seq_one_letter_code
_entity_poly.pdbx_strand_id
1 'polypeptide(L)'
;MKFTNNIIIIAIVAMMMMNYNVVDASSYVSIQEFPDNNCTGEYFAQNYAIVGTCNQGAMYSCDGVTATRTMYKNDDCSGSSWQQQSYNIGQCTGFPELDQVGYTIWECVDNYTIPANSSNTIVYLGSCETPWNENPVLWVNALKNNHCFPQTGIPPGSGMVRCKNNKGLMDFTYPQRGCKGQPETDFEPFQKYCNGDIAHDFVCTH
;
A
#
# COMPACT_ATOMS: atom_id res chain seq x y z
N MET A 1 45.36 -47.22 -7.82
CA MET A 1 43.92 -46.93 -7.65
C MET A 1 43.77 -45.71 -6.75
N LYS A 2 43.71 -44.50 -7.31
CA LYS A 2 43.59 -43.22 -6.57
C LYS A 2 42.77 -42.18 -7.38
N PHE A 3 41.80 -42.62 -8.16
CA PHE A 3 41.00 -41.74 -9.02
C PHE A 3 39.51 -41.66 -8.64
N THR A 4 39.04 -42.50 -7.71
CA THR A 4 37.63 -42.57 -7.31
C THR A 4 37.23 -41.61 -6.18
N ASN A 5 38.18 -41.11 -5.38
CA ASN A 5 37.85 -40.24 -4.24
C ASN A 5 37.58 -38.77 -4.61
N ASN A 6 38.03 -38.29 -5.77
CA ASN A 6 37.88 -36.87 -6.14
C ASN A 6 36.55 -36.56 -6.84
N ILE A 7 35.89 -37.56 -7.43
CA ILE A 7 34.61 -37.37 -8.15
C ILE A 7 33.43 -37.24 -7.17
N ILE A 8 33.49 -37.94 -6.02
CA ILE A 8 32.43 -37.91 -5.01
C ILE A 8 32.36 -36.54 -4.31
N ILE A 9 33.50 -35.89 -4.09
CA ILE A 9 33.54 -34.57 -3.41
C ILE A 9 32.96 -33.47 -4.33
N ILE A 10 33.20 -33.54 -5.64
CA ILE A 10 32.67 -32.54 -6.59
C ILE A 10 31.14 -32.66 -6.73
N ALA A 11 30.58 -33.87 -6.66
CA ALA A 11 29.13 -34.09 -6.72
C ALA A 11 28.39 -33.58 -5.45
N ILE A 12 29.01 -33.67 -4.28
CA ILE A 12 28.41 -33.20 -3.02
C ILE A 12 28.39 -31.67 -2.93
N VAL A 13 29.41 -30.98 -3.46
CA VAL A 13 29.45 -29.51 -3.48
C VAL A 13 28.46 -28.92 -4.51
N ALA A 14 28.17 -29.62 -5.61
CA ALA A 14 27.19 -29.18 -6.61
C ALA A 14 25.72 -29.33 -6.13
N MET A 15 25.42 -30.27 -5.24
CA MET A 15 24.07 -30.44 -4.67
C MET A 15 23.73 -29.46 -3.53
N MET A 16 24.73 -28.85 -2.88
CA MET A 16 24.48 -27.83 -1.84
C MET A 16 24.14 -26.44 -2.39
N MET A 17 24.25 -26.22 -3.71
CA MET A 17 23.95 -24.92 -4.33
C MET A 17 22.53 -24.81 -4.95
N MET A 18 21.64 -25.81 -4.77
CA MET A 18 20.31 -25.82 -5.40
C MET A 18 19.13 -25.58 -4.43
N ASN A 19 19.37 -25.03 -3.23
CA ASN A 19 18.29 -24.59 -2.34
C ASN A 19 18.52 -23.14 -1.86
N TYR A 20 18.89 -22.25 -2.78
CA TYR A 20 18.35 -20.90 -2.66
C TYR A 20 16.94 -20.98 -3.23
N ASN A 21 15.98 -21.31 -2.34
CA ASN A 21 14.63 -20.81 -2.54
C ASN A 21 14.82 -19.33 -2.77
N VAL A 22 14.62 -18.90 -4.02
CA VAL A 22 14.43 -17.51 -4.33
C VAL A 22 13.34 -17.08 -3.36
N VAL A 23 13.73 -16.28 -2.36
CA VAL A 23 12.75 -15.54 -1.58
C VAL A 23 12.08 -14.72 -2.65
N ASP A 24 10.87 -15.11 -3.04
CA ASP A 24 10.06 -14.37 -3.99
C ASP A 24 10.18 -12.91 -3.58
N ALA A 25 10.52 -12.05 -4.54
CA ALA A 25 10.52 -10.61 -4.32
C ALA A 25 9.22 -10.25 -3.58
N SER A 26 9.33 -9.50 -2.48
CA SER A 26 8.19 -9.19 -1.62
C SER A 26 7.02 -8.73 -2.48
N SER A 27 5.99 -9.56 -2.62
CA SER A 27 4.85 -9.22 -3.45
C SER A 27 3.95 -8.25 -2.71
N TYR A 28 3.35 -7.33 -3.44
CA TYR A 28 2.41 -6.35 -2.93
C TYR A 28 1.05 -6.53 -3.57
N VAL A 29 0.02 -6.17 -2.82
CA VAL A 29 -1.29 -5.86 -3.37
C VAL A 29 -1.33 -4.35 -3.65
N SER A 30 -1.43 -4.00 -4.92
CA SER A 30 -1.66 -2.64 -5.43
C SER A 30 -3.17 -2.39 -5.45
N ILE A 31 -3.60 -1.25 -4.90
CA ILE A 31 -5.02 -0.85 -4.86
C ILE A 31 -5.13 0.57 -5.41
N GLN A 32 -5.66 0.71 -6.63
CA GLN A 32 -5.96 2.00 -7.24
C GLN A 32 -7.36 2.44 -6.88
N GLU A 33 -7.55 3.71 -6.55
CA GLU A 33 -8.86 4.29 -6.23
C GLU A 33 -9.29 5.33 -7.26
N PHE A 34 -10.51 5.16 -7.76
CA PHE A 34 -11.12 5.95 -8.82
C PHE A 34 -12.39 6.65 -8.33
N PRO A 35 -12.70 7.85 -8.83
CA PRO A 35 -13.91 8.57 -8.44
C PRO A 35 -15.19 7.96 -9.05
N ASP A 36 -15.06 7.24 -10.17
CA ASP A 36 -16.17 6.79 -11.01
C ASP A 36 -16.38 5.28 -10.98
N ASN A 37 -17.64 4.87 -11.18
CA ASN A 37 -18.12 3.51 -10.95
C ASN A 37 -17.63 2.41 -11.87
N ASN A 38 -16.93 2.80 -12.93
CA ASN A 38 -16.31 1.90 -13.89
C ASN A 38 -14.78 1.98 -13.85
N CYS A 39 -14.21 2.65 -12.84
CA CYS A 39 -12.77 2.87 -12.71
C CYS A 39 -12.17 3.51 -13.98
N THR A 40 -12.94 4.43 -14.58
CA THR A 40 -12.55 5.15 -15.78
C THR A 40 -11.81 6.43 -15.41
N GLY A 41 -10.85 6.82 -16.25
CA GLY A 41 -10.06 8.03 -16.05
C GLY A 41 -8.85 7.80 -15.17
N GLU A 42 -8.38 8.86 -14.51
CA GLU A 42 -7.24 8.78 -13.62
C GLU A 42 -7.67 8.36 -12.20
N TYR A 43 -6.92 7.43 -11.60
CA TYR A 43 -7.02 7.17 -10.17
C TYR A 43 -6.55 8.39 -9.37
N PHE A 44 -7.17 8.64 -8.22
CA PHE A 44 -6.79 9.72 -7.30
C PHE A 44 -5.87 9.22 -6.18
N ALA A 45 -5.94 7.93 -5.85
CA ALA A 45 -5.08 7.29 -4.85
C ALA A 45 -4.55 5.95 -5.35
N GLN A 46 -3.37 5.58 -4.84
CA GLN A 46 -2.74 4.29 -5.05
C GLN A 46 -2.18 3.81 -3.71
N ASN A 47 -2.65 2.67 -3.25
CA ASN A 47 -2.13 2.01 -2.07
C ASN A 47 -1.31 0.79 -2.45
N TYR A 48 -0.36 0.44 -1.59
CA TYR A 48 0.36 -0.83 -1.68
C TYR A 48 0.40 -1.47 -0.30
N ALA A 49 0.06 -2.74 -0.22
CA ALA A 49 0.13 -3.54 1.00
C ALA A 49 1.05 -4.74 0.77
N ILE A 50 2.04 -4.94 1.64
CA ILE A 50 2.90 -6.12 1.52
C ILE A 50 2.08 -7.40 1.78
N VAL A 51 2.28 -8.43 0.96
CA VAL A 51 1.58 -9.71 1.09
C VAL A 51 2.07 -10.47 2.31
N GLY A 52 1.14 -11.14 2.99
CA GLY A 52 1.44 -12.10 4.07
C GLY A 52 1.94 -11.48 5.37
N THR A 53 1.99 -10.15 5.48
CA THR A 53 2.40 -9.45 6.71
C THR A 53 1.19 -8.76 7.33
N CYS A 54 1.10 -8.83 8.66
CA CYS A 54 0.09 -8.10 9.41
C CYS A 54 0.45 -6.62 9.52
N ASN A 55 -0.52 -5.75 9.29
CA ASN A 55 -0.44 -4.33 9.56
C ASN A 55 -1.76 -3.84 10.16
N GLN A 56 -1.75 -3.43 11.43
CA GLN A 56 -2.90 -2.88 12.16
C GLN A 56 -4.18 -3.74 12.01
N GLY A 57 -4.04 -5.05 12.24
CA GLY A 57 -5.16 -5.99 12.18
C GLY A 57 -5.63 -6.31 10.76
N ALA A 58 -4.91 -5.93 9.71
CA ALA A 58 -5.18 -6.34 8.34
C ALA A 58 -4.02 -7.16 7.76
N MET A 59 -4.35 -8.21 7.01
CA MET A 59 -3.41 -8.96 6.18
C MET A 59 -3.93 -9.00 4.74
N TYR A 60 -3.00 -8.91 3.80
CA TYR A 60 -3.29 -9.00 2.38
C TYR A 60 -2.65 -10.25 1.80
N SER A 61 -3.35 -10.92 0.89
CA SER A 61 -2.81 -12.02 0.10
C SER A 61 -3.15 -11.88 -1.36
N CYS A 62 -2.34 -12.49 -2.22
CA CYS A 62 -2.64 -12.61 -3.63
C CYS A 62 -2.11 -13.93 -4.21
N ASP A 63 -2.90 -14.54 -5.09
CA ASP A 63 -2.56 -15.77 -5.83
C ASP A 63 -2.37 -15.56 -7.35
N GLY A 64 -2.34 -14.30 -7.80
CA GLY A 64 -2.25 -13.88 -9.20
C GLY A 64 -3.60 -13.79 -9.93
N VAL A 65 -4.69 -14.28 -9.34
CA VAL A 65 -6.06 -14.22 -9.89
C VAL A 65 -6.97 -13.37 -9.00
N THR A 66 -6.76 -13.46 -7.69
CA THR A 66 -7.55 -12.80 -6.66
C THR A 66 -6.63 -12.13 -5.64
N ALA A 67 -6.94 -10.91 -5.25
CA ALA A 67 -6.41 -10.29 -4.04
C ALA A 67 -7.42 -10.42 -2.91
N THR A 68 -6.94 -10.76 -1.72
CA THR A 68 -7.79 -10.91 -0.52
C THR A 68 -7.29 -9.99 0.59
N ARG A 69 -8.23 -9.28 1.22
CA ARG A 69 -8.03 -8.55 2.46
C ARG A 69 -8.71 -9.31 3.59
N THR A 70 -7.93 -9.69 4.59
CA THR A 70 -8.41 -10.35 5.81
C THR A 70 -8.24 -9.41 6.99
N MET A 71 -9.33 -9.16 7.72
CA MET A 71 -9.34 -8.30 8.90
C MET A 71 -9.50 -9.11 10.19
N TYR A 72 -8.73 -8.72 11.19
CA TYR A 72 -8.62 -9.30 12.52
C TYR A 72 -9.05 -8.28 13.57
N LYS A 73 -9.47 -8.78 14.73
CA LYS A 73 -9.87 -7.90 15.85
C LYS A 73 -8.67 -7.35 16.61
N ASN A 74 -7.55 -8.05 16.53
CA ASN A 74 -6.30 -7.71 17.17
C ASN A 74 -5.34 -7.11 16.14
N ASP A 75 -4.59 -6.10 16.54
CA ASP A 75 -3.66 -5.36 15.66
C ASP A 75 -2.50 -6.21 15.14
N ASP A 76 -2.16 -7.29 15.86
CA ASP A 76 -1.13 -8.28 15.50
C ASP A 76 -1.66 -9.42 14.60
N CYS A 77 -2.92 -9.33 14.17
CA CYS A 77 -3.61 -10.34 13.37
C CYS A 77 -3.68 -11.72 14.03
N SER A 78 -3.56 -11.78 15.36
CA SER A 78 -3.80 -13.01 16.11
C SER A 78 -5.29 -13.31 16.24
N GLY A 79 -5.61 -14.60 16.43
CA GLY A 79 -6.98 -15.08 16.57
C GLY A 79 -7.71 -15.26 15.24
N SER A 80 -9.04 -15.36 15.30
CA SER A 80 -9.88 -15.54 14.11
C SER A 80 -10.13 -14.22 13.40
N SER A 81 -10.07 -14.23 12.08
CA SER A 81 -10.53 -13.11 11.25
C SER A 81 -12.01 -12.86 11.50
N TRP A 82 -12.41 -11.59 11.58
CA TRP A 82 -13.82 -11.22 11.71
C TRP A 82 -14.44 -10.82 10.37
N GLN A 83 -13.62 -10.52 9.37
CA GLN A 83 -14.06 -10.20 8.02
C GLN A 83 -12.99 -10.58 7.00
N GLN A 84 -13.44 -11.04 5.83
CA GLN A 84 -12.59 -11.33 4.68
C GLN A 84 -13.30 -10.87 3.42
N GLN A 85 -12.57 -10.16 2.55
CA GLN A 85 -13.05 -9.68 1.27
C GLN A 85 -12.04 -10.08 0.18
N SER A 86 -12.55 -10.53 -0.96
CA SER A 86 -11.73 -10.99 -2.07
C SER A 86 -12.19 -10.33 -3.37
N TYR A 87 -11.22 -9.89 -4.16
CA TYR A 87 -11.42 -9.12 -5.38
C TYR A 87 -10.63 -9.76 -6.51
N ASN A 88 -11.28 -9.98 -7.65
CA ASN A 88 -10.59 -10.45 -8.84
C ASN A 88 -9.63 -9.37 -9.33
N ILE A 89 -8.42 -9.77 -9.70
CA ILE A 89 -7.41 -8.86 -10.21
C ILE A 89 -7.86 -8.17 -11.49
N GLY A 90 -7.58 -6.87 -11.60
CA GLY A 90 -7.92 -6.06 -12.77
C GLY A 90 -9.41 -5.72 -12.92
N GLN A 91 -10.27 -6.17 -12.02
CA GLN A 91 -11.70 -5.83 -12.06
C GLN A 91 -11.99 -4.56 -11.25
N CYS A 92 -12.82 -3.69 -11.82
CA CYS A 92 -13.33 -2.55 -11.09
C CYS A 92 -14.39 -3.01 -10.08
N THR A 93 -14.13 -2.74 -8.80
CA THR A 93 -15.03 -3.11 -7.71
C THR A 93 -15.35 -1.89 -6.86
N GLY A 94 -16.64 -1.65 -6.64
CA GLY A 94 -17.08 -0.70 -5.61
C GLY A 94 -16.92 -1.32 -4.23
N PHE A 95 -16.63 -0.50 -3.22
CA PHE A 95 -16.68 -0.93 -1.82
C PHE A 95 -18.11 -0.83 -1.29
N PRO A 96 -18.77 -1.95 -0.96
CA PRO A 96 -20.14 -1.92 -0.45
C PRO A 96 -20.23 -1.58 1.04
N GLU A 97 -19.12 -1.52 1.78
CA GLU A 97 -19.10 -1.31 3.21
C GLU A 97 -18.47 0.04 3.59
N LEU A 98 -19.38 0.95 3.96
CA LEU A 98 -19.25 2.11 4.85
C LEU A 98 -17.95 2.93 4.73
N ASP A 99 -18.13 4.13 4.16
CA ASP A 99 -17.29 5.32 4.33
C ASP A 99 -16.04 5.51 3.46
N GLN A 100 -15.82 4.66 2.44
CA GLN A 100 -14.83 4.97 1.40
C GLN A 100 -15.52 5.38 0.10
N VAL A 101 -15.17 6.56 -0.40
CA VAL A 101 -15.75 7.11 -1.62
C VAL A 101 -14.81 6.78 -2.77
N GLY A 102 -15.07 5.67 -3.43
CA GLY A 102 -14.27 5.27 -4.58
C GLY A 102 -14.58 3.88 -5.09
N TYR A 103 -14.10 3.63 -6.29
CA TYR A 103 -14.09 2.33 -6.93
C TYR A 103 -12.64 1.91 -7.08
N THR A 104 -12.38 0.61 -7.00
CA THR A 104 -11.00 0.14 -6.94
C THR A 104 -10.67 -0.91 -7.96
N ILE A 105 -9.41 -0.89 -8.40
CA ILE A 105 -8.78 -1.97 -9.13
C ILE A 105 -7.65 -2.51 -8.26
N TRP A 106 -7.64 -3.83 -8.09
CA TRP A 106 -6.65 -4.54 -7.30
C TRP A 106 -5.71 -5.28 -8.23
N GLU A 107 -4.41 -5.19 -7.96
CA GLU A 107 -3.36 -5.85 -8.73
C GLU A 107 -2.33 -6.49 -7.81
N CYS A 108 -1.65 -7.51 -8.33
CA CYS A 108 -0.56 -8.17 -7.63
C CYS A 108 0.71 -7.82 -8.35
N VAL A 109 1.63 -7.22 -7.62
CA VAL A 109 2.84 -6.62 -8.18
C VAL A 109 4.04 -7.09 -7.38
N ASP A 110 5.16 -7.31 -8.05
CA ASP A 110 6.39 -7.77 -7.39
C ASP A 110 7.06 -6.67 -6.56
N ASN A 111 6.70 -5.41 -6.80
CA ASN A 111 7.23 -4.27 -6.09
C ASN A 111 6.24 -3.11 -6.11
N TYR A 112 6.33 -2.21 -5.13
CA TYR A 112 5.59 -0.95 -5.15
C TYR A 112 6.36 0.10 -5.94
N THR A 113 5.63 1.07 -6.50
CA THR A 113 6.21 2.28 -7.06
C THR A 113 5.44 3.47 -6.52
N ILE A 114 6.15 4.41 -5.88
CA ILE A 114 5.55 5.66 -5.44
C ILE A 114 5.21 6.49 -6.69
N PRO A 115 3.93 6.83 -6.92
CA PRO A 115 3.54 7.66 -8.05
C PRO A 115 4.29 8.99 -8.07
N ALA A 116 4.54 9.55 -9.25
CA ALA A 116 5.01 10.93 -9.36
C ALA A 116 3.90 11.91 -8.95
N ASN A 117 4.28 13.13 -8.54
CA ASN A 117 3.34 14.17 -8.13
C ASN A 117 2.31 13.69 -7.09
N SER A 118 2.76 13.06 -6.01
CA SER A 118 1.90 12.55 -4.93
C SER A 118 2.37 12.95 -3.54
N SER A 119 1.42 12.98 -2.61
CA SER A 119 1.63 13.03 -1.15
C SER A 119 1.53 11.61 -0.62
N ASN A 120 2.57 11.13 0.06
CA ASN A 120 2.70 9.71 0.40
C ASN A 120 2.94 9.50 1.88
N THR A 121 2.13 8.67 2.52
CA THR A 121 2.40 8.15 3.86
C THR A 121 2.94 6.73 3.72
N ILE A 122 4.06 6.45 4.38
CA ILE A 122 4.79 5.19 4.28
C ILE A 122 4.87 4.57 5.67
N VAL A 123 4.45 3.31 5.80
CA VAL A 123 4.61 2.50 7.01
C VAL A 123 5.61 1.40 6.70
N TYR A 124 6.65 1.25 7.52
CA TYR A 124 7.73 0.30 7.28
C TYR A 124 8.25 -0.31 8.58
N LEU A 125 8.88 -1.49 8.47
CA LEU A 125 9.54 -2.16 9.59
C LEU A 125 10.92 -1.56 9.83
N GLY A 126 11.11 -0.77 10.87
CA GLY A 126 12.39 -0.15 11.17
C GLY A 126 12.29 0.93 12.25
N SER A 127 13.33 1.75 12.35
CA SER A 127 13.38 2.87 13.29
C SER A 127 13.27 4.21 12.56
N CYS A 128 13.14 5.27 13.35
CA CYS A 128 13.08 6.63 12.82
C CYS A 128 14.46 7.10 12.31
N GLU A 129 15.53 6.40 12.68
CA GLU A 129 16.90 6.69 12.29
C GLU A 129 17.25 6.08 10.94
N THR A 130 16.60 4.97 10.57
CA THR A 130 16.81 4.33 9.27
C THR A 130 15.92 4.96 8.19
N PRO A 131 16.43 5.12 6.96
CA PRO A 131 15.61 5.48 5.81
C PRO A 131 14.54 4.42 5.53
N TRP A 132 13.32 4.85 5.21
CA TRP A 132 12.21 3.92 4.92
C TRP A 132 12.50 3.01 3.73
N ASN A 133 13.27 3.49 2.74
CA ASN A 133 13.59 2.78 1.51
C ASN A 133 14.71 1.72 1.68
N GLU A 134 15.27 1.59 2.88
CA GLU A 134 16.22 0.53 3.24
C GLU A 134 15.55 -0.61 4.03
N ASN A 135 14.24 -0.51 4.26
CA ASN A 135 13.48 -1.39 5.13
C ASN A 135 12.25 -1.98 4.40
N PRO A 136 11.72 -3.14 4.85
CA PRO A 136 10.48 -3.66 4.32
C PRO A 136 9.32 -2.67 4.53
N VAL A 137 8.75 -2.18 3.43
CA VAL A 137 7.57 -1.30 3.47
C VAL A 137 6.32 -2.14 3.62
N LEU A 138 5.58 -1.90 4.70
CA LEU A 138 4.32 -2.59 5.04
C LEU A 138 3.14 -2.01 4.27
N TRP A 139 3.10 -0.68 4.19
CA TRP A 139 2.00 0.05 3.58
C TRP A 139 2.49 1.35 2.94
N VAL A 140 1.98 1.64 1.75
CA VAL A 140 2.07 2.95 1.11
C VAL A 140 0.65 3.44 0.87
N ASN A 141 0.35 4.66 1.29
CA ASN A 141 -0.81 5.41 0.84
C ASN A 141 -0.32 6.60 0.01
N ALA A 142 -0.56 6.59 -1.29
CA ALA A 142 -0.19 7.66 -2.20
C ALA A 142 -1.43 8.37 -2.72
N LEU A 143 -1.56 9.66 -2.40
CA LEU A 143 -2.62 10.53 -2.91
C LEU A 143 -2.04 11.44 -3.99
N LYS A 144 -2.63 11.47 -5.20
CA LYS A 144 -2.18 12.36 -6.26
C LYS A 144 -2.39 13.82 -5.87
N ASN A 145 -1.33 14.61 -5.98
CA ASN A 145 -1.40 16.05 -5.70
C ASN A 145 -2.28 16.75 -6.74
N ASN A 146 -3.10 17.68 -6.25
CA ASN A 146 -4.05 18.45 -7.06
C ASN A 146 -5.10 17.61 -7.81
N HIS A 147 -5.31 16.35 -7.39
CA HIS A 147 -6.40 15.54 -7.90
C HIS A 147 -7.59 15.61 -6.95
N CYS A 148 -8.78 15.79 -7.52
CA CYS A 148 -10.00 15.80 -6.72
C CYS A 148 -10.40 14.37 -6.37
N PHE A 149 -10.74 14.12 -5.11
CA PHE A 149 -11.29 12.85 -4.66
C PHE A 149 -12.59 13.09 -3.90
N PRO A 150 -13.57 12.19 -4.01
CA PRO A 150 -14.84 12.39 -3.33
C PRO A 150 -14.69 12.12 -1.81
N GLN A 151 -15.43 12.86 -0.98
CA GLN A 151 -15.43 12.71 0.48
C GLN A 151 -16.81 12.26 0.96
N THR A 152 -16.84 11.53 2.07
CA THR A 152 -18.08 11.13 2.75
C THR A 152 -18.72 12.34 3.42
N GLY A 153 -20.04 12.33 3.58
CA GLY A 153 -20.78 13.43 4.24
C GLY A 153 -22.16 13.68 3.64
N ILE A 154 -22.97 14.49 4.35
CA ILE A 154 -24.29 14.94 3.92
C ILE A 154 -24.34 16.48 4.02
N PRO A 155 -24.31 17.23 2.90
CA PRO A 155 -24.18 16.76 1.52
C PRO A 155 -22.76 16.23 1.20
N PRO A 156 -22.60 15.36 0.20
CA PRO A 156 -21.28 14.82 -0.16
C PRO A 156 -20.40 15.90 -0.78
N GLY A 157 -19.24 16.15 -0.18
CA GLY A 157 -18.21 17.06 -0.66
C GLY A 157 -17.14 16.37 -1.50
N SER A 158 -15.98 17.01 -1.58
CA SER A 158 -14.76 16.42 -2.16
C SER A 158 -13.52 17.02 -1.53
N GLY A 159 -12.44 16.25 -1.49
CA GLY A 159 -11.13 16.68 -1.05
C GLY A 159 -10.16 16.87 -2.22
N MET A 160 -9.08 17.59 -1.96
CA MET A 160 -7.89 17.63 -2.80
C MET A 160 -6.69 17.79 -1.88
N VAL A 161 -5.61 17.07 -2.13
CA VAL A 161 -4.39 17.21 -1.34
C VAL A 161 -3.27 17.81 -2.16
N ARG A 162 -2.34 18.46 -1.48
CA ARG A 162 -1.03 18.81 -2.04
C ARG A 162 0.05 18.76 -0.98
N CYS A 163 1.25 18.39 -1.41
CA CYS A 163 2.44 18.56 -0.61
C CYS A 163 2.72 20.03 -0.28
N LYS A 164 2.96 20.33 1.00
CA LYS A 164 3.43 21.65 1.44
C LYS A 164 4.84 21.52 2.00
N ASN A 165 5.79 22.16 1.32
CA ASN A 165 7.19 22.26 1.74
C ASN A 165 7.89 20.92 2.05
N ASN A 166 7.45 19.82 1.43
CA ASN A 166 7.90 18.45 1.73
C ASN A 166 7.79 18.06 3.22
N LYS A 167 6.89 18.69 3.98
CA LYS A 167 6.80 18.53 5.45
C LYS A 167 5.40 18.19 5.94
N GLY A 168 4.46 18.00 5.03
CA GLY A 168 3.10 17.68 5.38
C GLY A 168 2.14 17.82 4.22
N LEU A 169 0.91 17.45 4.53
CA LEU A 169 -0.20 17.42 3.61
C LEU A 169 -1.02 18.68 3.82
N MET A 170 -1.31 19.39 2.75
CA MET A 170 -2.34 20.42 2.77
C MET A 170 -3.60 19.83 2.15
N ASP A 171 -4.64 19.74 2.96
CA ASP A 171 -5.96 19.27 2.55
C ASP A 171 -6.86 20.47 2.20
N PHE A 172 -7.67 20.27 1.18
CA PHE A 172 -8.67 21.19 0.69
C PHE A 172 -10.00 20.47 0.68
N THR A 173 -10.86 20.81 1.62
CA THR A 173 -12.21 20.28 1.71
C THR A 173 -13.16 21.22 0.98
N TYR A 174 -13.87 20.69 -0.01
CA TYR A 174 -14.83 21.43 -0.81
C TYR A 174 -16.26 21.00 -0.45
N PRO A 175 -17.20 21.96 -0.33
CA PRO A 175 -18.58 21.66 0.03
C PRO A 175 -19.37 20.97 -1.08
N GLN A 176 -18.82 20.90 -2.30
CA GLN A 176 -19.45 20.30 -3.47
C GLN A 176 -18.47 19.34 -4.16
N ARG A 177 -19.02 18.26 -4.72
CA ARG A 177 -18.26 17.29 -5.53
C ARG A 177 -17.50 17.95 -6.68
N GLY A 178 -16.35 17.35 -7.02
CA GLY A 178 -15.50 17.80 -8.12
C GLY A 178 -14.72 19.07 -7.78
N CYS A 179 -14.44 19.29 -6.49
CA CYS A 179 -13.62 20.37 -5.97
C CYS A 179 -14.17 21.75 -6.35
N LYS A 180 -15.49 21.89 -6.16
CA LYS A 180 -16.24 23.10 -6.50
C LYS A 180 -16.60 23.90 -5.24
N GLY A 181 -16.67 25.21 -5.41
CA GLY A 181 -16.91 26.16 -4.32
C GLY A 181 -15.62 26.61 -3.64
N GLN A 182 -15.77 27.37 -2.56
CA GLN A 182 -14.63 27.82 -1.77
C GLN A 182 -14.14 26.67 -0.88
N PRO A 183 -12.86 26.27 -0.94
CA PRO A 183 -12.34 25.24 -0.06
C PRO A 183 -12.12 25.79 1.34
N GLU A 184 -12.35 24.94 2.32
CA GLU A 184 -11.70 25.03 3.62
C GLU A 184 -10.33 24.36 3.50
N THR A 185 -9.30 24.98 4.06
CA THR A 185 -7.93 24.50 3.96
C THR A 185 -7.40 24.14 5.32
N ASP A 186 -6.88 22.92 5.45
CA ASP A 186 -6.13 22.50 6.63
C ASP A 186 -4.71 22.12 6.24
N PHE A 187 -3.79 22.27 7.19
CA PHE A 187 -2.42 21.83 7.03
C PHE A 187 -2.05 20.87 8.14
N GLU A 188 -1.81 19.64 7.75
CA GLU A 188 -1.37 18.58 8.62
C GLU A 188 0.15 18.38 8.47
N PRO A 189 0.96 18.82 9.45
CA PRO A 189 2.37 18.49 9.45
C PRO A 189 2.51 16.98 9.70
N PHE A 190 3.20 16.28 8.81
CA PHE A 190 3.55 14.89 9.02
C PHE A 190 4.93 14.82 9.64
N GLN A 191 4.98 14.53 10.94
CA GLN A 191 6.23 14.22 11.61
C GLN A 191 6.50 12.71 11.52
N LYS A 192 7.74 12.36 11.17
CA LYS A 192 8.20 10.98 11.26
C LYS A 192 7.98 10.47 12.68
N TYR A 193 7.34 9.32 12.81
CA TYR A 193 6.95 8.74 14.10
C TYR A 193 7.24 7.25 14.11
N CYS A 194 7.61 6.72 15.28
CA CYS A 194 7.91 5.31 15.47
C CYS A 194 7.22 4.74 16.71
N ASN A 195 6.81 3.48 16.61
CA ASN A 195 6.21 2.70 17.68
C ASN A 195 6.77 1.27 17.65
N GLY A 196 7.73 1.02 18.53
CA GLY A 196 8.53 -0.21 18.49
C GLY A 196 9.29 -0.30 17.16
N ASP A 197 9.11 -1.42 16.47
CA ASP A 197 9.76 -1.70 15.18
C ASP A 197 8.95 -1.21 13.97
N ILE A 198 7.88 -0.43 14.19
CA ILE A 198 7.08 0.17 13.13
C ILE A 198 7.38 1.66 13.06
N ALA A 199 7.71 2.13 11.87
CA ALA A 199 7.99 3.53 11.60
C ALA A 199 7.07 4.07 10.51
N HIS A 200 6.74 5.34 10.63
CA HIS A 200 5.90 6.10 9.72
C HIS A 200 6.70 7.26 9.15
N ASP A 201 6.73 7.39 7.82
CA ASP A 201 7.35 8.50 7.11
C ASP A 201 6.37 9.17 6.16
N PHE A 202 6.69 10.40 5.76
CA PHE A 202 5.91 11.15 4.79
C PHE A 202 6.81 11.67 3.67
N VAL A 203 6.45 11.35 2.44
CA VAL A 203 7.26 11.64 1.24
C VAL A 203 6.42 12.38 0.22
N CYS A 204 6.99 13.48 -0.29
CA CYS A 204 6.44 14.22 -1.41
C CYS A 204 7.23 13.87 -2.68
N THR A 205 6.51 13.40 -3.70
CA THR A 205 7.07 13.21 -5.04
C THR A 205 6.61 14.36 -5.94
N HIS A 206 7.51 14.81 -6.82
CA HIS A 206 7.29 15.92 -7.76
C HIS A 206 7.30 15.40 -9.18
#